data_AF-A0A0P4UZY7-F1
#
_entry.id   AF-A0A0P4UZY7-F1
#
_cell.length_a   1.000
_cell.length_b   1.000
_cell.length_c   1.000
_cell.angle_alpha   90.00
_cell.angle_beta   90.00
_cell.angle_gamma   90.00
#
_symmetry.space_group_name_H-M   'P 1'
#
loop_
_entity.id
_entity.type
_entity.pdbx_description
1 polymer ?
#
loop_
_entity_poly.entity_id
_entity_poly.type
_entity_poly.pdbx_seq_one_letter_code
_entity_poly.pdbx_strand_id
1 'polypeptide(L)'
;MTEQQQILEYIESLPGDLVKAIVREWMQQPDATLSHFKQLAETAHRTRDIDTTVGFPNLTEDEILEECETRLKQQIHRGIPHEQVAEWLRSLSTDHPLPCPKSVG
;
A
#
# COMPACT_ATOMS: atom_id res chain seq x y z
N MET A 1 -34.21 16.32 -2.21
CA MET A 1 -33.07 15.84 -3.03
C MET A 1 -33.14 14.33 -3.07
N THR A 2 -33.04 13.74 -4.24
CA THR A 2 -32.99 12.28 -4.39
C THR A 2 -31.57 11.79 -4.13
N GLU A 3 -31.43 10.54 -3.66
CA GLU A 3 -30.12 9.92 -3.38
C GLU A 3 -29.17 9.97 -4.59
N GLN A 4 -29.71 9.88 -5.80
CA GLN A 4 -28.99 10.02 -7.06
C GLN A 4 -28.33 11.39 -7.24
N GLN A 5 -28.98 12.47 -6.79
CA GLN A 5 -28.43 13.83 -6.89
C GLN A 5 -27.23 14.01 -5.96
N GLN A 6 -27.31 13.47 -4.74
CA GLN A 6 -26.21 13.52 -3.78
C GLN A 6 -24.98 12.73 -4.25
N ILE A 7 -25.21 11.60 -4.94
CA ILE A 7 -24.12 10.81 -5.53
C ILE A 7 -23.47 11.56 -6.69
N LEU A 8 -24.27 12.24 -7.52
CA LEU A 8 -23.78 13.06 -8.64
C LEU A 8 -22.91 14.22 -8.15
N GLU A 9 -23.39 15.02 -7.20
CA GLU A 9 -22.63 16.13 -6.60
C GLU A 9 -21.32 15.64 -5.95
N TYR A 10 -21.37 14.48 -5.29
CA TYR A 10 -20.18 13.86 -4.72
C TYR A 10 -19.17 13.45 -5.80
N ILE A 11 -19.61 12.82 -6.88
CA ILE A 11 -18.74 12.42 -8.00
C ILE A 11 -18.12 13.64 -8.69
N GLU A 12 -18.90 14.70 -8.91
CA GLU A 12 -18.43 15.94 -9.53
C GLU A 12 -17.34 16.64 -8.69
N SER A 13 -17.35 16.43 -7.37
CA SER A 13 -16.31 16.95 -6.46
C SER A 13 -15.00 16.14 -6.48
N LEU A 14 -14.99 14.93 -7.05
CA LEU A 14 -13.81 14.06 -7.08
C LEU A 14 -12.88 14.36 -8.27
N PRO A 15 -11.56 14.19 -8.11
CA PRO A 15 -10.62 14.30 -9.23
C PRO A 15 -10.95 13.28 -10.33
N GLY A 16 -10.95 13.72 -11.59
CA GLY A 16 -11.38 12.89 -12.73
C GLY A 16 -10.64 11.56 -12.88
N ASP A 17 -9.35 11.48 -12.53
CA ASP A 17 -8.59 10.22 -12.58
C ASP A 17 -8.97 9.23 -11.48
N LEU A 18 -9.41 9.74 -10.32
CA LEU A 18 -9.96 8.93 -9.25
C LEU A 18 -11.31 8.34 -9.65
N VAL A 19 -12.17 9.15 -10.29
CA VAL A 19 -13.45 8.70 -10.82
C VAL A 19 -13.24 7.58 -11.85
N LYS A 20 -12.29 7.73 -12.78
CA LYS A 20 -11.98 6.68 -13.78
C LYS A 20 -11.52 5.38 -13.14
N ALA A 21 -10.71 5.45 -12.07
CA ALA A 21 -10.26 4.27 -11.34
C ALA A 21 -11.43 3.55 -10.64
N ILE A 22 -12.27 4.31 -9.93
CA ILE A 22 -13.45 3.77 -9.23
C ILE A 22 -14.44 3.16 -10.22
N VAL A 23 -14.72 3.84 -11.35
CA VAL A 23 -15.59 3.31 -12.41
C VAL A 23 -15.04 2.02 -13.00
N ARG A 24 -13.72 1.94 -13.23
CA ARG A 24 -13.07 0.73 -13.75
C ARG A 24 -13.23 -0.45 -12.78
N GLU A 25 -13.06 -0.22 -11.49
CA GLU A 25 -13.22 -1.26 -10.46
C GLU A 25 -14.70 -1.66 -10.30
N TRP A 26 -15.61 -0.69 -10.34
CA TRP A 26 -17.05 -0.92 -10.30
C TRP A 26 -17.53 -1.78 -11.47
N MET A 27 -17.05 -1.53 -12.69
CA MET A 27 -17.39 -2.31 -13.89
C MET A 27 -16.85 -3.75 -13.87
N GLN A 28 -15.88 -4.07 -13.01
CA GLN A 28 -15.36 -5.43 -12.86
C GLN A 28 -16.25 -6.31 -11.98
N GLN A 29 -17.26 -5.73 -11.32
CA GLN A 29 -18.21 -6.48 -10.51
C GLN A 29 -19.50 -6.73 -11.32
N PRO A 30 -19.92 -8.00 -11.48
CA PRO A 30 -21.04 -8.35 -12.37
C PRO A 30 -22.40 -7.86 -11.88
N ASP A 31 -22.57 -7.62 -10.57
CA ASP A 31 -23.82 -7.16 -9.94
C ASP A 31 -23.68 -5.76 -9.31
N ALA A 32 -22.84 -4.92 -9.90
CA ALA A 32 -22.48 -3.63 -9.31
C ALA A 32 -23.66 -2.64 -9.38
N THR A 33 -24.15 -2.21 -8.21
CA THR A 33 -25.20 -1.19 -8.09
C THR A 33 -24.59 0.19 -7.89
N LEU A 34 -25.39 1.25 -8.08
CA LEU A 34 -24.95 2.63 -7.79
C LEU A 34 -24.55 2.81 -6.31
N SER A 35 -25.14 2.04 -5.40
CA SER A 35 -24.74 2.00 -3.99
C SER A 35 -23.35 1.38 -3.80
N HIS A 36 -22.99 0.35 -4.57
CA HIS A 36 -21.63 -0.20 -4.58
C HIS A 36 -20.61 0.82 -5.10
N PHE A 37 -20.97 1.58 -6.14
CA PHE A 37 -20.14 2.68 -6.62
C PHE A 37 -19.87 3.72 -5.52
N LYS A 38 -20.93 4.13 -4.79
CA LYS A 38 -20.80 5.08 -3.67
C LYS A 38 -19.87 4.54 -2.59
N GLN A 39 -20.02 3.27 -2.20
CA GLN A 39 -19.14 2.65 -1.21
C GLN A 39 -17.68 2.57 -1.68
N LEU A 40 -17.43 2.26 -2.95
CA LEU A 40 -16.07 2.26 -3.52
C LEU A 40 -15.48 3.67 -3.53
N ALA A 41 -16.27 4.68 -3.88
CA ALA A 41 -15.84 6.07 -3.87
C ALA A 41 -15.52 6.57 -2.45
N GLU A 42 -16.38 6.26 -1.47
CA GLU A 42 -16.15 6.58 -0.06
C GLU A 42 -14.92 5.84 0.49
N THR A 43 -14.70 4.59 0.08
CA THR A 43 -13.55 3.78 0.50
C THR A 43 -12.26 4.30 -0.11
N ALA A 44 -12.25 4.61 -1.41
CA ALA A 44 -11.11 5.20 -2.11
C ALA A 44 -10.75 6.59 -1.56
N HIS A 45 -11.76 7.39 -1.18
CA HIS A 45 -11.54 8.65 -0.50
C HIS A 45 -10.95 8.43 0.90
N ARG A 46 -11.42 7.43 1.67
CA ARG A 46 -10.85 7.09 2.99
C ARG A 46 -9.47 6.45 2.92
N THR A 47 -9.14 5.71 1.86
CA THR A 47 -7.79 5.13 1.70
C THR A 47 -6.78 6.12 1.12
N ARG A 48 -7.22 7.26 0.56
CA ARG A 48 -6.37 8.43 0.34
C ARG A 48 -6.10 9.23 1.61
N ASP A 49 -6.81 8.94 2.71
CA ASP A 49 -6.30 9.16 4.06
C ASP A 49 -5.18 8.13 4.30
N ILE A 50 -4.07 8.29 3.57
CA ILE A 50 -2.79 8.04 4.21
C ILE A 50 -2.88 8.93 5.43
N ASP A 51 -2.94 8.33 6.60
CA ASP A 51 -3.05 9.05 7.85
C ASP A 51 -1.98 10.14 7.88
N THR A 52 -2.34 11.36 7.49
CA THR A 52 -1.43 12.51 7.53
C THR A 52 -1.27 12.97 8.97
N THR A 53 -2.01 12.38 9.92
CA THR A 53 -1.79 12.52 11.36
C THR A 53 -0.70 11.60 11.88
N VAL A 54 -0.26 10.59 11.12
CA VAL A 54 1.15 10.17 11.16
C VAL A 54 1.92 11.28 10.47
N GLY A 55 2.04 12.41 11.17
CA GLY A 55 2.86 13.52 10.71
C GLY A 55 4.23 12.95 10.41
N PHE A 56 4.62 12.93 9.15
CA PHE A 56 6.04 12.90 8.84
C PHE A 56 6.60 14.10 9.60
N PRO A 57 7.50 13.89 10.57
CA PRO A 57 8.08 15.01 11.27
C PRO A 57 8.61 15.98 10.21
N ASN A 58 8.41 17.29 10.41
CA ASN A 58 9.04 18.32 9.57
C ASN A 58 10.54 18.30 9.89
N LEU A 59 11.20 17.22 9.46
CA LEU A 59 12.62 17.03 9.56
C LEU A 59 13.25 17.88 8.47
N THR A 60 14.27 18.62 8.89
CA THR A 60 15.23 19.18 7.96
C THR A 60 15.94 18.06 7.21
N GLU A 61 16.56 18.39 6.07
CA GLU A 61 17.29 17.42 5.26
C GLU A 61 18.37 16.68 6.09
N ASP A 62 19.04 17.38 7.00
CA ASP A 62 20.04 16.82 7.92
C ASP A 62 19.42 15.78 8.88
N GLU A 63 18.24 16.05 9.42
CA GLU A 63 17.55 15.13 10.34
C GLU A 63 17.01 13.89 9.60
N ILE A 64 16.58 14.05 8.34
CA ILE A 64 16.20 12.93 7.47
C ILE A 64 17.42 12.03 7.25
N LEU A 65 18.58 12.64 6.93
CA LEU A 65 19.82 11.91 6.70
C LEU A 65 20.27 11.16 7.96
N GLU A 66 20.21 11.79 9.14
CA GLU A 66 20.60 11.16 10.40
C GLU A 66 19.69 9.96 10.77
N GLU A 67 18.37 10.10 10.61
CA GLU A 67 17.41 9.01 10.86
C GLU A 67 17.61 7.88 9.85
N CYS A 68 17.81 8.22 8.57
CA CYS A 68 18.10 7.24 7.52
C CYS A 68 19.41 6.49 7.80
N GLU A 69 20.48 7.18 8.18
CA GLU A 69 21.74 6.55 8.56
C GLU A 69 21.60 5.65 9.77
N THR A 70 20.86 6.08 10.79
CA THR A 70 20.63 5.31 12.01
C THR A 70 19.89 4.02 11.70
N ARG A 71 18.81 4.10 10.90
CA ARG A 71 18.07 2.93 10.43
C ARG A 71 18.93 2.01 9.57
N LEU A 72 19.74 2.57 8.67
CA LEU A 72 20.62 1.80 7.82
C LEU A 72 21.66 1.03 8.66
N LYS A 73 22.27 1.69 9.65
CA LYS A 73 23.21 1.05 10.60
C LYS A 73 22.56 -0.09 11.39
N GLN A 74 21.29 0.07 11.78
CA GLN A 74 20.51 -0.99 12.44
C GLN A 74 20.14 -2.15 11.50
N GLN A 75 19.91 -1.88 10.22
CA GLN A 75 19.57 -2.93 9.23
C GLN A 75 20.75 -3.78 8.80
N ILE A 76 21.97 -3.22 8.79
CA ILE A 76 23.20 -3.96 8.43
C ILE A 76 23.37 -5.24 9.28
N HIS A 77 22.84 -5.26 10.50
CA HIS A 77 22.99 -6.39 11.44
C HIS A 77 21.75 -7.30 11.52
N ARG A 78 20.68 -7.00 10.78
CA ARG A 78 19.40 -7.73 10.86
C ARG A 78 18.99 -8.40 9.54
N GLY A 79 19.82 -8.29 8.51
CA GLY A 79 19.58 -8.91 7.20
C GLY A 79 20.05 -10.37 7.15
N ILE A 80 19.32 -11.20 6.42
CA ILE A 80 19.81 -12.52 6.00
C ILE A 80 20.74 -12.29 4.80
N PRO A 81 21.97 -12.86 4.78
CA PRO A 81 22.86 -12.74 3.63
C PRO A 81 22.20 -13.24 2.34
N HIS A 82 22.37 -12.48 1.24
CA HIS A 82 21.79 -12.82 -0.07
C HIS A 82 22.15 -14.24 -0.52
N GLU A 83 23.34 -14.73 -0.17
CA GLU A 83 23.80 -16.08 -0.50
C GLU A 83 22.95 -17.16 0.18
N GLN A 84 22.57 -16.96 1.44
CA GLN A 84 21.71 -17.90 2.17
C GLN A 84 20.29 -17.91 1.59
N VAL A 85 19.78 -16.74 1.19
CA VAL A 85 18.48 -16.65 0.48
C VAL A 85 18.55 -17.37 -0.87
N ALA A 86 19.64 -17.19 -1.61
CA ALA A 86 19.84 -17.85 -2.91
C ALA A 86 19.96 -19.37 -2.78
N GLU A 87 20.67 -19.87 -1.76
CA GLU A 87 20.79 -21.30 -1.48
C GLU A 87 19.44 -21.92 -1.09
N TRP A 88 18.72 -21.23 -0.20
CA TRP A 88 17.35 -21.61 0.16
C TRP A 88 16.44 -21.69 -1.07
N LEU A 89 16.41 -20.66 -1.92
CA LEU A 89 15.58 -20.64 -3.14
C LEU A 89 15.93 -21.79 -4.09
N ARG A 90 17.23 -22.10 -4.27
CA ARG A 90 17.65 -23.23 -5.12
C ARG A 90 17.21 -24.58 -4.54
N SER A 91 17.20 -24.72 -3.23
CA SER A 91 16.78 -25.95 -2.56
C SER A 91 15.27 -26.23 -2.67
N LEU A 92 14.43 -25.20 -2.85
CA LEU A 92 12.98 -25.38 -2.95
C LEU A 92 12.56 -26.20 -4.18
N SER A 93 13.42 -26.32 -5.19
CA SER A 93 13.19 -27.10 -6.40
C SER A 93 13.77 -28.52 -6.33
N THR A 94 14.21 -28.99 -5.16
CA THR A 94 14.77 -30.33 -4.95
C THR A 94 13.93 -31.16 -3.99
N ASP A 95 14.18 -32.47 -3.91
CA ASP A 95 13.51 -33.38 -2.96
C ASP A 95 13.85 -33.09 -1.48
N HIS A 96 14.80 -32.20 -1.22
CA HIS A 96 15.25 -31.83 0.12
C HIS A 96 15.37 -30.30 0.26
N PRO A 97 14.22 -29.60 0.42
CA PRO A 97 14.23 -28.16 0.61
C PRO A 97 14.88 -27.78 1.95
N LEU A 98 15.74 -26.77 1.93
CA LEU A 98 16.32 -26.18 3.12
C LEU A 98 15.26 -25.34 3.87
N PRO A 99 15.37 -25.23 5.21
CA PRO A 99 14.50 -24.34 5.98
C PRO A 99 14.71 -22.89 5.56
N CYS A 100 13.63 -22.09 5.61
CA CYS A 100 13.71 -20.66 5.36
C CYS A 100 14.74 -20.02 6.32
N PRO A 101 15.75 -19.30 5.80
CA PRO A 101 16.78 -18.71 6.62
C PRO A 101 16.15 -17.66 7.54
N LYS A 102 16.66 -17.57 8.77
CA LYS A 102 16.18 -16.61 9.76
C LYS A 102 17.27 -15.59 10.00
N SER A 103 16.89 -14.31 10.02
CA SER A 103 17.79 -13.26 10.48
C SER A 103 18.16 -13.54 11.93
N VAL A 104 19.45 -13.61 12.23
CA VAL A 104 19.93 -13.64 13.61
C VAL A 104 19.88 -12.19 14.09
N GLY A 105 18.99 -11.91 15.04
CA GLY A 105 18.83 -10.62 15.69
C GLY A 105 19.32 -10.67 17.13
#